data_AF-A0A8H4XSC1-F1
#
_entry.id   AF-A0A8H4XSC1-F1
#
_cell.length_a   1.000
_cell.length_b   1.000
_cell.length_c   1.000
_cell.angle_alpha   90.00
_cell.angle_beta   90.00
_cell.angle_gamma   90.00
#
_symmetry.space_group_name_H-M   'P 1'
#
loop_
_entity.id
_entity.type
_entity.pdbx_description
1 polymer ?
#
loop_
_entity_poly.entity_id
_entity_poly.type
_entity_poly.pdbx_seq_one_letter_code
_entity_poly.pdbx_strand_id
1 'polypeptide(L)'
;MNIYLTLFVFTLIDHVTAAMPKFVFAHFIVGNAASLTQEQWESEIKLAKHSLIDGFALNIAQQDTNTDDILQKAYAAAGKVGKFSLFLSFDYLSGGPWPVERVIDTINKYKELPAQFFYDDKPLVSTFEGVANIDDWPTIRSKSDCFVMPDWTSLGSQRFAEVRQNVNGFFSWDAWPVGTGDKTIDSDRIWRNATHGRPYMMPVSPWFYTNLPQWNKNWLWKGAQLWTYRWEQIYRFQPDFV
;
A
#
# COMPACT_ATOMS: atom_id res chain seq x y z
N MET A 1 -54.51 43.14 -8.24
CA MET A 1 -53.88 42.24 -9.24
C MET A 1 -52.66 41.63 -8.54
N ASN A 2 -52.81 40.43 -7.99
CA ASN A 2 -51.79 39.76 -7.18
C ASN A 2 -50.78 39.08 -8.10
N ILE A 3 -49.51 39.48 -8.03
CA ILE A 3 -48.41 38.78 -8.68
C ILE A 3 -47.66 38.02 -7.58
N TYR A 4 -47.80 36.70 -7.58
CA TYR A 4 -46.99 35.80 -6.76
C TYR A 4 -45.61 35.67 -7.41
N LEU A 5 -44.58 36.14 -6.70
CA LEU A 5 -43.18 35.97 -7.11
C LEU A 5 -42.65 34.67 -6.48
N THR A 6 -42.59 33.60 -7.28
CA THR A 6 -41.97 32.34 -6.88
C THR A 6 -40.45 32.48 -7.00
N LEU A 7 -39.75 32.59 -5.87
CA LEU A 7 -38.28 32.50 -5.82
C LEU A 7 -37.87 31.02 -5.93
N PHE A 8 -37.27 30.61 -7.05
CA PHE A 8 -36.51 29.38 -7.14
C PHE A 8 -35.11 29.63 -6.59
N VAL A 9 -34.84 29.16 -5.37
CA VAL A 9 -33.47 29.08 -4.85
C VAL A 9 -32.86 27.79 -5.39
N PHE A 10 -32.02 27.91 -6.42
CA PHE A 10 -31.10 26.83 -6.78
C PHE A 10 -29.98 26.84 -5.74
N THR A 11 -30.08 25.98 -4.72
CA THR A 11 -28.92 25.60 -3.92
C THR A 11 -27.99 24.79 -4.81
N LEU A 12 -26.93 25.43 -5.31
CA LEU A 12 -25.74 24.72 -5.76
C LEU A 12 -25.23 23.93 -4.56
N ILE A 13 -25.54 22.63 -4.52
CA ILE A 13 -24.79 21.70 -3.70
C ILE A 13 -23.44 21.62 -4.40
N ASP A 14 -22.51 22.47 -3.99
CA ASP A 14 -21.10 22.15 -4.16
C ASP A 14 -20.89 20.85 -3.39
N HIS A 15 -20.92 19.73 -4.11
CA HIS A 15 -20.17 18.56 -3.68
C HIS A 15 -18.71 18.97 -3.71
N VAL A 16 -18.28 19.70 -2.68
CA VAL A 16 -16.93 19.56 -2.17
C VAL A 16 -16.88 18.10 -1.74
N THR A 17 -16.55 17.22 -2.68
CA THR A 17 -15.97 15.93 -2.34
C THR A 17 -14.80 16.32 -1.47
N ALA A 18 -14.94 16.16 -0.15
CA ALA A 18 -13.82 16.29 0.76
C ALA A 18 -12.71 15.46 0.12
N ALA A 19 -11.63 16.11 -0.32
CA ALA A 19 -10.50 15.41 -0.90
C ALA A 19 -10.11 14.37 0.15
N MET A 20 -10.32 13.08 -0.15
CA MET A 20 -9.95 12.03 0.78
C MET A 20 -8.49 12.28 1.15
N PRO A 21 -8.13 12.25 2.45
CA PRO A 21 -6.75 12.41 2.85
C PRO A 21 -5.92 11.38 2.07
N LYS A 22 -4.90 11.86 1.35
CA LYS A 22 -3.94 10.99 0.70
C LYS A 22 -3.05 10.42 1.78
N PHE A 23 -2.91 9.11 1.80
CA PHE A 23 -2.04 8.44 2.75
C PHE A 23 -0.72 8.07 2.07
N VAL A 24 0.39 8.34 2.74
CA VAL A 24 1.74 8.01 2.29
C VAL A 24 2.30 6.90 3.16
N PHE A 25 2.64 5.77 2.55
CA PHE A 25 3.20 4.63 3.25
C PHE A 25 4.61 4.30 2.75
N ALA A 26 5.50 3.97 3.69
CA ALA A 26 6.79 3.40 3.32
C ALA A 26 6.74 1.87 3.43
N HIS A 27 7.21 1.19 2.38
CA HIS A 27 7.44 -0.24 2.41
C HIS A 27 8.60 -0.57 3.36
N PHE A 28 8.34 -1.45 4.34
CA PHE A 28 9.31 -1.81 5.36
C PHE A 28 9.49 -3.33 5.39
N ILE A 29 10.68 -3.82 5.02
CA ILE A 29 11.00 -5.25 5.05
C ILE A 29 11.25 -5.67 6.50
N VAL A 30 10.26 -6.33 7.10
CA VAL A 30 10.24 -6.67 8.54
C VAL A 30 11.37 -7.61 8.92
N GLY A 31 11.73 -8.57 8.06
CA GLY A 31 12.82 -9.52 8.32
C GLY A 31 14.18 -8.85 8.63
N ASN A 32 14.39 -7.61 8.17
CA ASN A 32 15.61 -6.85 8.44
C ASN A 32 15.63 -6.14 9.80
N ALA A 33 14.51 -6.12 10.53
CA ALA A 33 14.35 -5.44 11.81
C ALA A 33 14.40 -6.38 13.03
N ALA A 34 14.89 -7.60 12.86
CA ALA A 34 14.99 -8.62 13.91
C ALA A 34 15.70 -8.12 15.19
N SER A 35 16.71 -7.26 15.03
CA SER A 35 17.51 -6.72 16.14
C SER A 35 16.96 -5.43 16.74
N LEU A 36 15.94 -4.81 16.15
CA LEU A 36 15.42 -3.54 16.66
C LEU A 36 14.70 -3.75 18.00
N THR A 37 15.05 -2.93 18.98
CA THR A 37 14.27 -2.80 20.22
C THR A 37 13.00 -1.98 19.96
N GLN A 38 12.06 -1.99 20.91
CA GLN A 38 10.86 -1.16 20.80
C GLN A 38 11.21 0.33 20.74
N GLU A 39 12.19 0.81 21.51
CA GLU A 39 12.63 2.21 21.50
C GLU A 39 13.25 2.62 20.16
N GLN A 40 13.93 1.69 19.49
CA GLN A 40 14.45 1.91 18.14
C GLN A 40 13.30 1.98 17.13
N TRP A 41 12.31 1.10 17.21
CA TRP A 41 11.07 1.22 16.42
C TRP A 41 10.36 2.56 16.65
N GLU A 42 10.25 3.02 17.91
CA GLU A 42 9.69 4.34 18.22
C GLU A 42 10.49 5.48 17.57
N SER A 43 11.81 5.33 17.47
CA SER A 43 12.69 6.32 16.84
C SER A 43 12.52 6.35 15.31
N GLU A 44 12.47 5.18 14.66
CA GLU A 44 12.19 5.07 13.22
C GLU A 44 10.81 5.64 12.87
N ILE A 45 9.79 5.34 13.67
CA ILE A 45 8.43 5.87 13.46
C ILE A 45 8.41 7.40 13.62
N LYS A 46 9.09 7.97 14.62
CA LYS A 46 9.21 9.43 14.77
C LYS A 46 9.90 10.07 13.57
N LEU A 47 10.94 9.44 13.04
CA LEU A 47 11.65 9.92 11.85
C LEU A 47 10.76 9.88 10.60
N ALA A 48 10.01 8.79 10.40
CA ALA A 48 9.06 8.66 9.29
C ALA A 48 7.97 9.73 9.35
N LYS A 49 7.38 9.96 10.53
CA LYS A 49 6.41 11.04 10.75
C LYS A 49 6.98 12.42 10.47
N HIS A 50 8.20 12.69 10.93
CA HIS A 50 8.89 13.95 10.65
C HIS A 50 9.10 14.16 9.14
N SER A 51 9.21 13.06 8.40
CA SER A 51 9.35 13.03 6.93
C SER A 51 8.01 12.96 6.19
N LEU A 52 6.88 13.21 6.87
CA LEU A 52 5.53 13.21 6.29
C LEU A 52 5.05 11.85 5.75
N ILE A 53 5.56 10.76 6.31
CA ILE A 53 5.04 9.41 6.09
C ILE A 53 3.96 9.12 7.15
N ASP A 54 2.80 8.65 6.73
CA ASP A 54 1.65 8.35 7.60
C ASP A 54 1.74 6.96 8.23
N GLY A 55 2.47 6.05 7.59
CA GLY A 55 2.57 4.68 8.07
C GLY A 55 3.59 3.80 7.38
N PHE A 56 3.65 2.54 7.82
CA PHE A 56 4.44 1.49 7.18
C PHE A 56 3.58 0.35 6.63
N ALA A 57 3.92 -0.06 5.40
CA ALA A 57 3.52 -1.33 4.83
C ALA A 57 4.55 -2.40 5.27
N LEU A 58 4.20 -3.21 6.26
CA LEU A 58 5.09 -4.17 6.90
C LEU A 58 5.21 -5.44 6.05
N ASN A 59 6.24 -5.49 5.20
CA ASN A 59 6.54 -6.64 4.35
C ASN A 59 7.06 -7.80 5.19
N ILE A 60 6.26 -8.86 5.26
CA ILE A 60 6.51 -10.06 6.05
C ILE A 60 6.60 -11.26 5.12
N ALA A 61 7.52 -12.17 5.42
CA ALA A 61 7.75 -13.36 4.61
C ALA A 61 7.49 -14.64 5.40
N GLN A 62 6.91 -15.66 4.77
CA GLN A 62 6.39 -16.85 5.46
C GLN A 62 7.48 -17.64 6.21
N GLN A 63 8.69 -17.65 5.65
CA GLN A 63 9.85 -18.39 6.15
C GLN A 63 10.47 -17.75 7.39
N ASP A 64 10.16 -16.48 7.67
CA ASP A 64 10.78 -15.73 8.77
C ASP A 64 10.17 -16.14 10.11
N THR A 65 10.98 -16.78 10.96
CA THR A 65 10.56 -17.36 12.24
C THR A 65 10.32 -16.34 13.35
N ASN A 66 10.82 -15.12 13.18
CA ASN A 66 10.74 -14.02 14.14
C ASN A 66 9.68 -12.97 13.79
N THR A 67 8.92 -13.16 12.71
CA THR A 67 7.91 -12.20 12.23
C THR A 67 7.02 -11.68 13.36
N ASP A 68 6.50 -12.57 14.21
CA ASP A 68 5.56 -12.19 15.25
C ASP A 68 6.17 -11.29 16.34
N ASP A 69 7.40 -11.59 16.77
CA ASP A 69 8.12 -10.79 17.77
C ASP A 69 8.39 -9.37 17.23
N ILE A 70 8.80 -9.27 15.97
CA ILE A 70 9.07 -7.97 15.34
C ILE A 70 7.77 -7.16 15.18
N LEU A 71 6.69 -7.79 14.70
CA LEU A 71 5.40 -7.12 14.54
C LEU A 71 4.86 -6.62 15.88
N GLN A 72 4.93 -7.41 16.96
CA GLN A 72 4.49 -6.97 18.29
C GLN A 72 5.24 -5.70 18.74
N LYS A 73 6.57 -5.65 18.56
CA LYS A 73 7.37 -4.46 18.87
C LYS A 73 6.99 -3.25 18.01
N ALA A 74 6.81 -3.47 16.70
CA ALA A 74 6.42 -2.41 15.77
C ALA A 74 5.04 -1.81 16.11
N TYR A 75 4.03 -2.65 16.36
CA TYR A 75 2.68 -2.20 16.74
C TYR A 75 2.66 -1.52 18.12
N ALA A 76 3.42 -2.03 19.10
CA ALA A 76 3.55 -1.40 20.42
C ALA A 76 4.20 0.00 20.30
N ALA A 77 5.28 0.11 19.51
CA ALA A 77 5.94 1.38 19.24
C ALA A 77 5.02 2.38 18.54
N ALA A 78 4.31 1.96 17.49
CA ALA A 78 3.36 2.82 16.78
C ALA A 78 2.21 3.27 17.67
N GLY A 79 1.65 2.38 18.51
CA GLY A 79 0.63 2.71 19.49
C GLY A 79 1.12 3.75 20.51
N LYS A 80 2.36 3.63 20.97
CA LYS A 80 2.97 4.56 21.93
C LYS A 80 3.32 5.92 21.31
N VAL A 81 3.82 5.96 20.08
CA VAL A 81 4.08 7.23 19.38
C VAL A 81 2.76 7.91 18.96
N GLY A 82 1.75 7.13 18.61
CA GLY A 82 0.43 7.58 18.16
C GLY A 82 0.45 8.26 16.78
N LYS A 83 -0.72 8.40 16.14
CA LYS A 83 -0.87 9.03 14.80
C LYS A 83 0.15 8.50 13.78
N PHE A 84 0.33 7.19 13.74
CA PHE A 84 1.12 6.48 12.74
C PHE A 84 0.50 5.11 12.55
N SER A 85 0.29 4.72 11.30
CA SER A 85 -0.44 3.51 10.99
C SER A 85 0.46 2.43 10.42
N LEU A 86 0.10 1.18 10.66
CA LEU A 86 0.80 0.01 10.17
C LEU A 86 -0.21 -0.88 9.44
N PHE A 87 0.22 -1.54 8.38
CA PHE A 87 -0.55 -2.66 7.83
C PHE A 87 0.36 -3.77 7.34
N LEU A 88 -0.19 -4.98 7.29
CA LEU A 88 0.54 -6.16 6.87
C LEU A 88 0.64 -6.23 5.35
N SER A 89 1.85 -6.46 4.85
CA SER A 89 2.15 -6.72 3.45
C SER A 89 2.72 -8.14 3.32
N PHE A 90 1.94 -9.09 2.85
CA PHE A 90 2.36 -10.49 2.74
C PHE A 90 3.27 -10.68 1.51
N ASP A 91 4.54 -11.05 1.71
CA ASP A 91 5.46 -11.38 0.63
C ASP A 91 5.21 -12.82 0.16
N TYR A 92 4.66 -12.95 -1.04
CA TYR A 92 4.41 -14.24 -1.70
C TYR A 92 5.54 -14.66 -2.65
N LEU A 93 6.52 -13.78 -2.92
CA LEU A 93 7.58 -14.03 -3.89
C LEU A 93 8.84 -14.60 -3.23
N SER A 94 9.29 -14.01 -2.13
CA SER A 94 10.59 -14.34 -1.54
C SER A 94 10.61 -15.74 -0.90
N GLY A 95 9.56 -16.04 -0.13
CA GLY A 95 9.43 -17.25 0.69
C GLY A 95 8.55 -18.34 0.10
N GLY A 96 7.92 -18.05 -1.04
CA GLY A 96 6.83 -18.86 -1.57
C GLY A 96 5.45 -18.47 -1.02
N PRO A 97 4.40 -19.22 -1.41
CA PRO A 97 3.02 -18.84 -1.17
C PRO A 97 2.57 -19.12 0.27
N TRP A 98 1.89 -18.14 0.87
CA TRP A 98 1.32 -18.27 2.20
C TRP A 98 0.11 -19.22 2.24
N PRO A 99 0.02 -20.13 3.22
CA PRO A 99 -1.21 -20.87 3.48
C PRO A 99 -2.36 -19.91 3.85
N VAL A 100 -3.53 -20.09 3.24
CA VAL A 100 -4.72 -19.25 3.43
C VAL A 100 -5.05 -19.02 4.90
N GLU A 101 -5.12 -20.09 5.70
CA GLU A 101 -5.42 -19.98 7.14
C GLU A 101 -4.37 -19.16 7.90
N ARG A 102 -3.08 -19.29 7.53
CA ARG A 102 -2.01 -18.51 8.19
C ARG A 102 -2.14 -17.01 7.88
N VAL A 103 -2.60 -16.65 6.68
CA VAL A 103 -2.91 -15.24 6.35
C VAL A 103 -4.07 -14.75 7.20
N ILE A 104 -5.17 -15.50 7.23
CA ILE A 104 -6.37 -15.15 8.01
C ILE A 104 -6.03 -14.97 9.49
N ASP A 105 -5.32 -15.91 10.10
CA ASP A 105 -4.91 -15.87 11.50
C ASP A 105 -4.03 -14.66 11.78
N THR A 106 -3.07 -14.36 10.90
CA THR A 106 -2.18 -13.20 11.07
C THR A 106 -2.99 -11.90 10.98
N ILE A 107 -3.89 -11.75 10.01
CA ILE A 107 -4.75 -10.56 9.91
C ILE A 107 -5.60 -10.42 11.18
N ASN A 108 -6.27 -11.48 11.62
CA ASN A 108 -7.14 -11.45 12.79
C ASN A 108 -6.39 -11.12 14.09
N LYS A 109 -5.11 -11.52 14.19
CA LYS A 109 -4.28 -11.21 15.35
C LYS A 109 -3.93 -9.72 15.46
N TYR A 110 -3.66 -9.05 14.34
CA TYR A 110 -3.18 -7.66 14.33
C TYR A 110 -4.29 -6.63 14.07
N LYS A 111 -5.41 -7.04 13.47
CA LYS A 111 -6.43 -6.09 13.00
C LYS A 111 -7.07 -5.24 14.10
N GLU A 112 -7.11 -5.72 15.34
CA GLU A 112 -7.71 -4.99 16.47
C GLU A 112 -6.71 -4.07 17.20
N LEU A 113 -5.43 -4.09 16.80
CA LEU A 113 -4.43 -3.24 17.44
C LEU A 113 -4.62 -1.77 17.02
N PRO A 114 -4.47 -0.80 17.95
CA PRO A 114 -4.77 0.62 17.67
C PRO A 114 -4.01 1.25 16.51
N ALA A 115 -2.83 0.71 16.18
CA ALA A 115 -2.00 1.21 15.08
C ALA A 115 -2.31 0.56 13.73
N GLN A 116 -3.20 -0.45 13.66
CA GLN A 116 -3.62 -1.01 12.37
C GLN A 116 -4.27 0.09 11.52
N PHE A 117 -3.86 0.18 10.26
CA PHE A 117 -4.49 1.08 9.31
C PHE A 117 -5.84 0.52 8.87
N PHE A 118 -6.87 1.36 8.93
CA PHE A 118 -8.21 1.06 8.44
C PHE A 118 -8.55 1.97 7.27
N TYR A 119 -9.19 1.40 6.25
CA TYR A 119 -9.75 2.14 5.13
C TYR A 119 -11.12 1.55 4.79
N ASP A 120 -12.13 2.41 4.64
CA ASP A 120 -13.54 1.98 4.49
C ASP A 120 -13.96 1.01 5.61
N ASP A 121 -13.64 1.39 6.86
CA ASP A 121 -13.89 0.65 8.10
C ASP A 121 -13.33 -0.78 8.16
N LYS A 122 -12.37 -1.11 7.30
CA LYS A 122 -11.75 -2.44 7.20
C LYS A 122 -10.24 -2.36 7.39
N PRO A 123 -9.61 -3.34 8.07
CA PRO A 123 -8.17 -3.38 8.23
C PRO A 123 -7.52 -3.58 6.86
N LEU A 124 -6.69 -2.63 6.44
CA LEU A 124 -5.98 -2.72 5.18
C LEU A 124 -4.88 -3.77 5.26
N VAL A 125 -4.71 -4.54 4.20
CA VAL A 125 -3.55 -5.41 3.97
C VAL A 125 -3.12 -5.34 2.51
N SER A 126 -1.89 -5.76 2.23
CA SER A 126 -1.36 -5.83 0.88
C SER A 126 -0.55 -7.11 0.66
N THR A 127 -0.04 -7.28 -0.56
CA THR A 127 0.89 -8.35 -0.90
C THR A 127 2.08 -7.79 -1.66
N PHE A 128 3.23 -8.46 -1.60
CA PHE A 128 4.20 -8.36 -2.68
C PHE A 128 4.04 -9.61 -3.54
N GLU A 129 3.64 -9.43 -4.80
CA GLU A 129 3.27 -10.51 -5.71
C GLU A 129 2.16 -11.44 -5.17
N GLY A 130 2.15 -12.70 -5.58
CA GLY A 130 1.11 -13.68 -5.24
C GLY A 130 0.12 -13.96 -6.38
N VAL A 131 0.52 -13.75 -7.64
CA VAL A 131 -0.33 -13.96 -8.82
C VAL A 131 -0.86 -15.38 -8.97
N ALA A 132 -0.17 -16.38 -8.40
CA ALA A 132 -0.62 -17.77 -8.37
C ALA A 132 -1.67 -18.05 -7.27
N ASN A 133 -1.94 -17.06 -6.39
CA ASN A 133 -2.79 -17.16 -5.20
C ASN A 133 -3.97 -16.18 -5.24
N ILE A 134 -4.31 -15.65 -6.42
CA ILE A 134 -5.37 -14.65 -6.62
C ILE A 134 -6.73 -15.17 -6.14
N ASP A 135 -6.99 -16.47 -6.33
CA ASP A 135 -8.27 -17.12 -5.98
C ASP A 135 -8.42 -17.40 -4.48
N ASP A 136 -7.37 -17.19 -3.68
CA ASP A 136 -7.42 -17.31 -2.21
C ASP A 136 -8.11 -16.08 -1.56
N TRP A 137 -7.98 -14.91 -2.18
CA TRP A 137 -8.36 -13.62 -1.60
C TRP A 137 -9.85 -13.43 -1.32
N PRO A 138 -10.80 -13.95 -2.14
CA PRO A 138 -12.22 -13.92 -1.78
C PRO A 138 -12.49 -14.59 -0.42
N THR A 139 -11.85 -15.74 -0.16
CA THR A 139 -11.96 -16.46 1.12
C THR A 139 -11.30 -15.70 2.26
N ILE A 140 -10.06 -15.22 2.06
CA ILE A 140 -9.31 -14.46 3.07
C ILE A 140 -10.12 -13.23 3.51
N ARG A 141 -10.64 -12.46 2.55
CA ARG A 141 -11.46 -11.26 2.82
C ARG A 141 -12.73 -11.62 3.57
N SER A 142 -13.45 -12.66 3.12
CA SER A 142 -14.68 -13.09 3.79
C SER A 142 -14.45 -13.52 5.25
N LYS A 143 -13.28 -14.06 5.58
CA LYS A 143 -12.97 -14.59 6.91
C LYS A 143 -12.30 -13.58 7.85
N SER A 144 -11.60 -12.60 7.30
CA SER A 144 -10.87 -11.59 8.09
C SER A 144 -11.52 -10.21 8.09
N ASP A 145 -12.43 -9.96 7.15
CA ASP A 145 -13.05 -8.67 6.84
C ASP A 145 -12.06 -7.59 6.37
N CYS A 146 -10.93 -8.00 5.79
CA CYS A 146 -9.88 -7.05 5.38
C CYS A 146 -10.21 -6.26 4.10
N PHE A 147 -9.56 -5.10 3.98
CA PHE A 147 -9.44 -4.33 2.75
C PHE A 147 -8.12 -4.70 2.07
N VAL A 148 -8.13 -5.46 0.99
CA VAL A 148 -6.89 -5.86 0.32
C VAL A 148 -6.57 -4.98 -0.89
N MET A 149 -5.34 -4.45 -0.92
CA MET A 149 -4.72 -3.82 -2.07
C MET A 149 -3.43 -4.59 -2.39
N PRO A 150 -3.45 -5.59 -3.28
CA PRO A 150 -2.25 -6.36 -3.59
C PRO A 150 -1.36 -5.59 -4.58
N ASP A 151 -0.09 -6.00 -4.63
CA ASP A 151 0.74 -5.79 -5.81
C ASP A 151 0.76 -7.09 -6.61
N TRP A 152 0.15 -7.02 -7.79
CA TRP A 152 0.22 -8.04 -8.82
C TRP A 152 0.71 -7.43 -10.12
N THR A 153 1.69 -6.52 -10.04
CA THR A 153 2.21 -5.81 -11.22
C THR A 153 2.71 -6.79 -12.29
N SER A 154 3.32 -7.92 -11.89
CA SER A 154 3.76 -8.97 -12.82
C SER A 154 2.63 -9.65 -13.62
N LEU A 155 1.38 -9.60 -13.13
CA LEU A 155 0.21 -10.15 -13.81
C LEU A 155 -0.13 -9.35 -15.08
N GLY A 156 0.20 -8.05 -15.07
CA GLY A 156 -0.20 -7.09 -16.09
C GLY A 156 -1.65 -6.60 -15.91
N SER A 157 -1.90 -5.35 -16.33
CA SER A 157 -3.16 -4.65 -16.08
C SER A 157 -4.38 -5.27 -16.78
N GLN A 158 -4.19 -5.86 -17.95
CA GLN A 158 -5.28 -6.55 -18.67
C GLN A 158 -5.80 -7.74 -17.88
N ARG A 159 -4.90 -8.62 -17.43
CA ARG A 159 -5.28 -9.79 -16.63
C ARG A 159 -5.74 -9.41 -15.23
N PHE A 160 -5.15 -8.37 -14.63
CA PHE A 160 -5.68 -7.80 -13.38
C PHE A 160 -7.14 -7.38 -13.54
N ALA A 161 -7.51 -6.76 -14.65
CA ALA A 161 -8.89 -6.38 -14.88
C ALA A 161 -9.83 -7.59 -14.82
N GLU A 162 -9.44 -8.77 -15.32
CA GLU A 162 -10.27 -9.99 -15.29
C GLU A 162 -10.51 -10.54 -13.86
N VAL A 163 -9.64 -10.20 -12.90
CA VAL A 163 -9.66 -10.76 -11.53
C VAL A 163 -9.88 -9.70 -10.44
N ARG A 164 -9.99 -8.41 -10.79
CA ARG A 164 -10.09 -7.28 -9.85
C ARG A 164 -11.24 -7.39 -8.84
N GLN A 165 -12.27 -8.18 -9.13
CA GLN A 165 -13.37 -8.49 -8.21
C GLN A 165 -12.90 -9.20 -6.92
N ASN A 166 -11.77 -9.91 -6.97
CA ASN A 166 -11.24 -10.66 -5.83
C ASN A 166 -10.67 -9.74 -4.75
N VAL A 167 -10.35 -8.48 -5.07
CA VAL A 167 -9.67 -7.52 -4.17
C VAL A 167 -10.42 -6.21 -4.03
N ASN A 168 -9.97 -5.30 -3.16
CA ASN A 168 -10.63 -4.02 -2.91
C ASN A 168 -10.01 -2.85 -3.67
N GLY A 169 -8.68 -2.85 -3.82
CA GLY A 169 -7.93 -1.87 -4.60
C GLY A 169 -6.69 -2.50 -5.21
N PHE A 170 -5.71 -1.69 -5.60
CA PHE A 170 -4.45 -2.16 -6.18
C PHE A 170 -3.31 -1.20 -5.84
N PHE A 171 -2.12 -1.72 -5.60
CA PHE A 171 -0.89 -0.93 -5.65
C PHE A 171 0.05 -1.48 -6.70
N SER A 172 0.85 -0.62 -7.32
CA SER A 172 1.84 -1.04 -8.30
C SER A 172 3.25 -1.08 -7.72
N TRP A 173 4.06 -2.04 -8.16
CA TRP A 173 5.52 -2.08 -7.92
C TRP A 173 6.34 -1.36 -9.00
N ASP A 174 5.68 -0.74 -9.98
CA ASP A 174 6.33 -0.03 -11.08
C ASP A 174 6.77 1.39 -10.69
N ALA A 175 7.72 1.49 -9.75
CA ALA A 175 8.21 2.76 -9.21
C ALA A 175 9.32 3.42 -10.06
N TRP A 176 9.91 2.69 -11.00
CA TRP A 176 11.19 3.03 -11.62
C TRP A 176 11.11 3.10 -13.15
N PRO A 177 11.96 3.91 -13.80
CA PRO A 177 12.05 3.90 -15.27
C PRO A 177 12.68 2.60 -15.78
N VAL A 178 12.19 2.09 -16.92
CA VAL A 178 12.83 1.00 -17.64
C VAL A 178 13.83 1.57 -18.64
N GLY A 179 15.08 1.10 -18.59
CA GLY A 179 16.15 1.58 -19.47
C GLY A 179 16.63 2.99 -19.12
N THR A 180 16.92 3.80 -20.14
CA THR A 180 17.52 5.14 -19.98
C THR A 180 16.51 6.29 -19.88
N GLY A 181 15.23 6.01 -20.14
CA GLY A 181 14.15 6.99 -20.11
C GLY A 181 13.82 7.50 -18.71
N ASP A 182 12.90 8.45 -18.65
CA ASP A 182 12.31 8.93 -17.39
C ASP A 182 11.01 8.18 -17.10
N LYS A 183 10.67 8.01 -15.81
CA LYS A 183 9.41 7.38 -15.41
C LYS A 183 8.27 8.35 -15.73
N THR A 184 7.31 7.89 -16.52
CA THR A 184 6.11 8.67 -16.87
C THR A 184 4.93 8.25 -15.99
N ILE A 185 3.80 8.95 -16.18
CA ILE A 185 2.52 8.63 -15.54
C ILE A 185 1.72 7.56 -16.31
N ASP A 186 2.22 7.07 -17.45
CA ASP A 186 1.42 6.26 -18.36
C ASP A 186 1.01 4.92 -17.74
N SER A 187 1.93 4.25 -17.04
CA SER A 187 1.61 3.01 -16.34
C SER A 187 0.63 3.25 -15.19
N ASP A 188 0.71 4.39 -14.49
CA ASP A 188 -0.24 4.75 -13.43
C ASP A 188 -1.65 4.99 -13.99
N ARG A 189 -1.76 5.63 -15.16
CA ARG A 189 -3.04 5.79 -15.87
C ARG A 189 -3.62 4.44 -16.29
N ILE A 190 -2.78 3.54 -16.79
CA ILE A 190 -3.18 2.18 -17.17
C ILE A 190 -3.71 1.43 -15.94
N TRP A 191 -3.00 1.48 -14.82
CA TRP A 191 -3.44 0.82 -13.59
C TRP A 191 -4.70 1.44 -13.01
N ARG A 192 -4.79 2.77 -12.91
CA ARG A 192 -6.01 3.49 -12.50
C ARG A 192 -7.23 3.14 -13.36
N ASN A 193 -7.04 2.94 -14.65
CA ASN A 193 -8.13 2.49 -15.52
C ASN A 193 -8.51 1.02 -15.22
N ALA A 194 -7.51 0.15 -15.04
CA ALA A 194 -7.73 -1.26 -14.72
C ALA A 194 -8.40 -1.49 -13.36
N THR A 195 -8.22 -0.59 -12.38
CA THR A 195 -8.92 -0.65 -11.09
C THR A 195 -10.43 -0.34 -11.21
N HIS A 196 -10.87 0.28 -12.31
CA HIS A 196 -12.28 0.58 -12.59
C HIS A 196 -12.99 1.26 -11.40
N GLY A 197 -12.39 2.36 -10.92
CA GLY A 197 -12.91 3.17 -9.81
C GLY A 197 -12.52 2.68 -8.41
N ARG A 198 -11.88 1.50 -8.30
CA ARG A 198 -11.31 1.05 -7.02
C ARG A 198 -10.05 1.85 -6.67
N PRO A 199 -9.72 2.01 -5.38
CA PRO A 199 -8.55 2.78 -4.96
C PRO A 199 -7.26 2.25 -5.56
N TYR A 200 -6.39 3.19 -5.93
CA TYR A 200 -5.08 2.91 -6.50
C TYR A 200 -3.99 3.60 -5.69
N MET A 201 -3.00 2.81 -5.28
CA MET A 201 -1.80 3.26 -4.59
C MET A 201 -0.64 3.35 -5.59
N MET A 202 -0.14 4.58 -5.72
CA MET A 202 0.83 4.96 -6.75
C MET A 202 2.25 4.91 -6.19
N PRO A 203 3.16 4.09 -6.76
CA PRO A 203 4.49 3.94 -6.19
C PRO A 203 5.41 5.14 -6.48
N VAL A 204 6.30 5.41 -5.53
CA VAL A 204 7.43 6.33 -5.65
C VAL A 204 8.66 5.75 -4.95
N SER A 205 9.83 5.92 -5.57
CA SER A 205 11.11 5.55 -4.98
C SER A 205 12.17 6.57 -5.36
N PRO A 206 13.13 6.90 -4.49
CA PRO A 206 14.22 7.81 -4.86
C PRO A 206 15.20 7.14 -5.84
N TRP A 207 15.44 5.83 -5.69
CA TRP A 207 16.30 4.99 -6.53
C TRP A 207 16.04 3.52 -6.21
N PHE A 208 16.68 2.58 -6.91
CA PHE A 208 16.77 1.19 -6.48
C PHE A 208 17.98 0.52 -7.12
N TYR A 209 18.68 -0.28 -6.32
CA TYR A 209 19.83 -1.06 -6.74
C TYR A 209 19.86 -2.37 -5.98
N THR A 210 20.27 -3.44 -6.66
CA THR A 210 20.63 -4.70 -6.02
C THR A 210 21.96 -5.19 -6.55
N ASN A 211 22.76 -5.77 -5.66
CA ASN A 211 23.93 -6.58 -5.99
C ASN A 211 24.02 -7.72 -4.99
N LEU A 212 23.21 -8.74 -5.25
CA LEU A 212 23.01 -9.90 -4.43
C LEU A 212 23.21 -11.13 -5.34
N PRO A 213 24.48 -11.48 -5.63
CA PRO A 213 24.83 -12.53 -6.58
C PRO A 213 24.26 -13.90 -6.19
N GLN A 214 24.11 -14.16 -4.89
CA GLN A 214 23.50 -15.39 -4.36
C GLN A 214 22.05 -15.60 -4.81
N TRP A 215 21.36 -14.53 -5.25
CA TRP A 215 20.00 -14.58 -5.75
C TRP A 215 19.90 -14.19 -7.24
N ASN A 216 21.05 -14.14 -7.94
CA ASN A 216 21.16 -13.67 -9.31
C ASN A 216 20.52 -12.28 -9.52
N LYS A 217 20.62 -11.40 -8.50
CA LYS A 217 20.10 -10.03 -8.55
C LYS A 217 21.26 -9.05 -8.70
N ASN A 218 21.41 -8.47 -9.88
CA ASN A 218 22.39 -7.42 -10.12
C ASN A 218 21.85 -6.42 -11.15
N TRP A 219 21.19 -5.37 -10.67
CA TRP A 219 20.65 -4.33 -11.55
C TRP A 219 20.49 -3.00 -10.81
N LEU A 220 20.42 -1.94 -11.61
CA LEU A 220 20.25 -0.57 -11.19
C LEU A 220 19.10 0.05 -11.99
N TRP A 221 18.22 0.75 -11.29
CA TRP A 221 17.29 1.68 -11.91
C TRP A 221 17.74 3.12 -11.71
N LYS A 222 17.61 3.93 -12.76
CA LYS A 222 17.97 5.35 -12.76
C LYS A 222 17.13 6.10 -11.71
N GLY A 223 17.80 6.77 -10.76
CA GLY A 223 17.14 7.49 -9.66
C GLY A 223 17.42 9.00 -9.55
N ALA A 224 18.43 9.53 -10.25
CA ALA A 224 18.99 10.86 -9.96
C ALA A 224 17.98 12.03 -9.86
N GLN A 225 16.91 12.01 -10.66
CA GLN A 225 15.81 12.99 -10.60
C GLN A 225 14.45 12.36 -10.26
N LEU A 226 14.40 11.03 -10.07
CA LEU A 226 13.17 10.25 -9.91
C LEU A 226 12.33 10.77 -8.76
N TRP A 227 12.94 11.02 -7.61
CA TRP A 227 12.23 11.51 -6.43
C TRP A 227 11.42 12.79 -6.71
N THR A 228 12.07 13.82 -7.27
CA THR A 228 11.45 15.13 -7.48
C THR A 228 10.29 15.07 -8.47
N TYR A 229 10.52 14.58 -9.70
CA TYR A 229 9.46 14.60 -10.70
C TYR A 229 8.34 13.61 -10.36
N ARG A 230 8.64 12.52 -9.63
CA ARG A 230 7.61 11.55 -9.27
C ARG A 230 6.62 12.12 -8.27
N TRP A 231 7.08 12.92 -7.30
CA TRP A 231 6.19 13.66 -6.41
C TRP A 231 5.38 14.74 -7.14
N GLU A 232 5.94 15.41 -8.15
CA GLU A 232 5.16 16.31 -9.02
C GLU A 232 4.08 15.55 -9.80
N GLN A 233 4.39 14.36 -10.31
CA GLN A 233 3.41 13.48 -10.97
C GLN A 233 2.31 13.05 -9.99
N ILE A 234 2.64 12.63 -8.77
CA ILE A 234 1.67 12.30 -7.70
C ILE A 234 0.77 13.50 -7.39
N TYR A 235 1.35 14.70 -7.30
CA TYR A 235 0.60 15.92 -7.06
C TYR A 235 -0.40 16.20 -8.19
N ARG A 236 -0.05 15.96 -9.46
CA ARG A 236 -0.99 16.18 -10.58
C ARG A 236 -2.00 15.04 -10.75
N PHE A 237 -1.56 13.80 -10.52
CA PHE A 237 -2.36 12.60 -10.75
C PHE A 237 -3.39 12.35 -9.64
N GLN A 238 -3.12 12.81 -8.43
CA GLN A 238 -4.00 12.66 -7.27
C GLN A 238 -4.40 11.20 -7.00
N PRO A 239 -3.44 10.31 -6.71
CA PRO A 239 -3.78 8.94 -6.32
C PRO A 239 -4.47 8.89 -4.95
N ASP A 240 -5.12 7.77 -4.62
CA ASP A 240 -5.78 7.60 -3.31
C ASP A 240 -4.75 7.36 -2.20
N PHE A 241 -3.67 6.66 -2.57
CA PHE A 241 -2.54 6.33 -1.71
C PHE A 241 -1.23 6.52 -2.47
N VAL A 242 -0.14 6.70 -1.72
CA VAL A 242 1.24 6.69 -2.22
C VAL A 242 2.03 5.64 -1.46
#